data_AF-A0A814SP24-F1
#
_entry.id   AF-A0A814SP24-F1
#
_cell.length_a   1.000
_cell.length_b   1.000
_cell.length_c   1.000
_cell.angle_alpha   90.00
_cell.angle_beta   90.00
_cell.angle_gamma   90.00
#
_symmetry.space_group_name_H-M   'P 1'
#
loop_
_entity.id
_entity.type
_entity.pdbx_description
1 polymer ?
#
loop_
_entity_poly.entity_id
_entity_poly.type
_entity_poly.pdbx_seq_one_letter_code
_entity_poly.pdbx_strand_id
1 'polypeptide(L)' 'NFQIVHDDDQDYVCMQFGRVSDDVFTCDFKYPLCAVQAFGIALSSFDGKLACE' A
#
# COMPACT_ATOMS: atom_id res chain seq x y z
N ASN A 1 4.10 6.42 2.65
CA ASN A 1 3.12 6.54 1.56
C ASN A 1 3.68 5.88 0.32
N PHE A 2 2.94 4.98 -0.33
CA PHE A 2 3.39 4.31 -1.56
C PHE A 2 2.21 3.84 -2.43
N GLN A 3 2.52 3.52 -3.67
CA GLN A 3 1.64 2.85 -4.62
C GLN A 3 2.32 1.58 -5.15
N ILE A 4 1.52 0.55 -5.45
CA ILE A 4 1.96 -0.65 -6.17
C ILE A 4 1.23 -0.69 -7.49
N VAL A 5 2.01 -0.81 -8.56
CA VAL A 5 1.57 -0.84 -9.96
C VAL A 5 2.17 -2.05 -10.65
N HIS A 6 1.63 -2.41 -11.82
CA HIS A 6 2.26 -3.39 -12.69
C HIS A 6 3.32 -2.70 -13.56
N ASP A 7 4.46 -3.34 -13.81
CA ASP A 7 5.54 -2.72 -14.61
C ASP A 7 5.05 -2.32 -16.01
N ASP A 8 4.23 -3.16 -16.63
CA ASP A 8 3.66 -2.94 -17.96
C ASP A 8 2.50 -1.91 -18.01
N ASP A 9 1.92 -1.53 -16.86
CA ASP A 9 0.83 -0.56 -16.77
C ASP A 9 0.92 0.26 -15.47
N GLN A 10 1.60 1.40 -15.56
CA GLN A 10 1.85 2.30 -14.44
C GLN A 10 0.59 3.07 -14.01
N ASP A 11 -0.43 3.18 -14.87
CA ASP A 11 -1.68 3.87 -14.54
C ASP A 11 -2.62 2.96 -13.74
N TYR A 12 -2.44 1.64 -13.83
CA TYR A 12 -3.16 0.66 -13.03
C TYR A 12 -2.57 0.51 -11.62
N VAL A 13 -3.03 1.37 -10.71
CA VAL A 13 -2.68 1.28 -9.28
C VAL A 13 -3.43 0.12 -8.62
N CYS A 14 -2.73 -1.01 -8.46
CA CYS A 14 -3.21 -2.21 -7.77
C CYS A 14 -3.47 -1.94 -6.28
N MET A 15 -2.63 -1.12 -5.64
CA MET A 15 -2.77 -0.75 -4.24
C MET A 15 -2.20 0.65 -3.98
N GLN A 16 -2.89 1.42 -3.15
CA GLN A 16 -2.41 2.69 -2.61
C GLN A 16 -2.49 2.65 -1.08
N PHE A 17 -1.36 2.96 -0.43
CA PHE A 17 -1.26 3.03 1.01
C PHE A 17 -0.66 4.36 1.46
N GLY A 18 -1.32 5.06 2.38
CA GLY A 18 -0.87 6.37 2.83
C GLY A 18 -1.36 6.75 4.22
N ARG A 19 -0.53 7.49 4.97
CA ARG A 19 -0.88 8.07 6.27
C ARG A 19 -1.73 9.32 6.05
N VAL A 20 -2.85 9.42 6.76
CA VAL A 20 -3.75 10.59 6.74
C VAL A 20 -3.86 11.27 8.11
N SER A 21 -3.42 10.61 9.18
CA SER A 21 -3.28 11.16 10.54
C SER A 21 -2.27 10.31 11.33
N ASP A 22 -2.01 10.63 12.59
CA ASP A 22 -0.89 10.05 13.33
C ASP A 22 -0.89 8.51 13.37
N ASP A 23 -2.07 7.89 13.51
CA ASP A 23 -2.22 6.43 13.51
C ASP A 23 -3.31 5.97 12.53
N VAL A 24 -3.62 6.79 11.52
CA VAL A 24 -4.70 6.52 10.56
C VAL A 24 -4.13 6.49 9.16
N PHE A 25 -4.41 5.41 8.44
CA PHE A 25 -3.93 5.15 7.10
C PHE A 25 -5.09 4.79 6.18
N THR A 26 -5.02 5.21 4.92
CA THR A 26 -5.86 4.71 3.85
C THR A 26 -5.19 3.52 3.18
N CYS A 27 -5.99 2.53 2.78
CA CYS A 27 -5.55 1.31 2.12
C CYS A 27 -6.55 0.93 1.03
N ASP A 28 -6.40 1.55 -0.14
CA ASP A 28 -7.23 1.28 -1.30
C ASP A 28 -6.57 0.19 -2.15
N PHE A 29 -7.34 -0.82 -2.57
CA PHE A 29 -6.81 -1.91 -3.40
C PHE A 29 -7.78 -2.29 -4.51
N LYS A 30 -7.24 -2.81 -5.60
CA LYS A 30 -7.97 -3.32 -6.76
C LYS A 30 -7.55 -4.76 -7.04
N TYR A 31 -8.28 -5.41 -7.94
CA TYR A 31 -7.84 -6.68 -8.54
C TYR A 31 -6.37 -6.53 -9.00
N PRO A 32 -5.50 -7.54 -8.83
CA PRO A 32 -5.78 -8.90 -8.38
C PRO A 32 -5.76 -9.10 -6.86
N LEU A 33 -5.56 -8.04 -6.06
CA LEU A 33 -5.41 -8.19 -4.62
C LEU A 33 -6.74 -8.44 -3.92
N CYS A 34 -6.71 -9.29 -2.89
CA CYS A 34 -7.75 -9.36 -1.88
C CYS A 34 -7.37 -8.54 -0.64
N ALA A 35 -8.37 -8.29 0.22
CA ALA A 35 -8.18 -7.49 1.44
C ALA A 35 -7.06 -8.04 2.34
N VAL A 36 -6.97 -9.37 2.50
CA VAL A 36 -5.94 -9.99 3.34
C VAL A 36 -4.53 -9.78 2.78
N GLN A 37 -4.36 -9.88 1.46
CA GLN A 37 -3.07 -9.64 0.80
C GLN A 37 -2.66 -8.17 0.92
N ALA A 38 -3.57 -7.24 0.59
CA ALA A 38 -3.32 -5.81 0.71
C ALA A 38 -2.96 -5.42 2.15
N PHE A 39 -3.68 -5.97 3.13
CA PHE A 39 -3.40 -5.72 4.54
C PHE A 39 -2.05 -6.29 4.99
N GLY A 40 -1.68 -7.50 4.54
CA GLY A 40 -0.35 -8.07 4.81
C GLY A 40 0.79 -7.21 4.27
N ILE A 41 0.63 -6.65 3.06
CA ILE A 41 1.57 -5.70 2.46
C ILE A 41 1.64 -4.41 3.28
N ALA A 42 0.48 -3.87 3.71
CA ALA A 42 0.45 -2.68 4.56
C ALA A 42 1.21 -2.92 5.87
N LEU A 43 0.97 -4.04 6.55
CA LEU A 43 1.65 -4.40 7.80
C LEU A 43 3.17 -4.55 7.64
N SER A 44 3.64 -5.09 6.51
CA SER A 44 5.09 -5.21 6.26
C SER A 44 5.78 -3.85 6.11
N SER A 45 5.04 -2.79 5.76
CA SER A 45 5.57 -1.43 5.66
C SER A 45 5.83 -0.75 7.01
N PHE A 46 5.21 -1.24 8.10
CA PHE A 46 5.44 -0.72 9.46
C PHE A 46 6.76 -1.20 10.06
N ASP A 47 7.36 -2.26 9.49
CA ASP A 47 8.66 -2.76 9.92
C ASP A 47 9.79 -1.93 9.29
N GLY A 48 9.90 -0.67 9.75
CA GLY A 48 11.11 0.14 9.96
C GLY A 48 12.18 0.32 8.88
N LYS A 49 12.09 -0.29 7.68
CA LYS A 49 13.16 -0.21 6.65
C LYS A 49 12.87 0.75 5.50
N LEU A 50 11.62 1.15 5.29
CA LEU A 50 11.21 2.04 4.18
C LEU A 50 10.44 3.29 4.63
N ALA A 51 10.14 3.41 5.92
CA ALA A 51 9.42 4.54 6.51
C ALA A 51 10.31 5.30 7.51
N CYS A 52 11.58 5.57 7.12
CA CYS A 52 12.41 6.52 7.87
C CYS A 52 11.90 7.93 7.58
N GLU A 53 11.14 8.45 8.54
CA GLU A 53 10.63 9.81 8.74
C GLU A 53 9.64 10.37 7.71
#